data_AF-A0A3M1TC32-F1
#
_entry.id   AF-A0A3M1TC32-F1
#
_cell.length_a   1.000
_cell.length_b   1.000
_cell.length_c   1.000
_cell.angle_alpha   90.00
_cell.angle_beta   90.00
_cell.angle_gamma   90.00
#
_symmetry.space_group_name_H-M   'P 1'
#
loop_
_entity.id
_entity.type
_entity.pdbx_description
1 polymer ?
#
loop_
_entity_poly.entity_id
_entity_poly.type
_entity_poly.pdbx_seq_one_letter_code
_entity_poly.pdbx_strand_id
1 'polypeptide(L)'
;MQVPSFPEANHPLVKTLFHYSDRELLTLYQRHPDEGKYFTAIFCRYSQIVYTLIQHSVKSPVQADYLFASIWRHLFHELRSLDVREGANGDETVAGSLTLQNWIINMTALCINQADLPPVESIRYSLEAAPPPLWCYLLQSLDLLPPLQRLVVVMAQTFHWSEGRIAAYLQAEGDAISPAEVLQQLQLAYSTLESSLPEDIRSIYLEKNSTDPERNGELSGVGRSSMPQSL
;
A
#
# COMPACT_ATOMS: atom_id res chain seq x y z
N MET A 1 -1.49 12.43 18.12
CA MET A 1 -0.88 11.59 17.06
C MET A 1 -0.08 12.48 16.15
N GLN A 2 1.14 12.07 15.81
CA GLN A 2 1.93 12.72 14.76
C GLN A 2 1.43 12.21 13.41
N VAL A 3 1.41 13.07 12.40
CA VAL A 3 1.02 12.66 11.05
C VAL A 3 2.10 11.71 10.50
N PRO A 4 1.73 10.58 9.88
CA PRO A 4 2.70 9.66 9.32
C PRO A 4 3.59 10.36 8.30
N SER A 5 4.89 10.10 8.37
CA SER A 5 5.84 10.46 7.33
C SER A 5 5.99 9.29 6.37
N PHE A 6 5.93 9.58 5.07
CA PHE A 6 5.94 8.58 4.01
C PHE A 6 7.30 8.64 3.27
N PRO A 7 8.17 7.61 3.39
CA PRO A 7 9.51 7.64 2.80
C PRO A 7 9.48 7.68 1.26
N GLU A 8 8.38 7.24 0.63
CA GLU A 8 8.18 7.32 -0.83
C GLU A 8 8.24 8.77 -1.35
N ALA A 9 7.87 9.77 -0.54
CA ALA A 9 7.98 11.18 -0.91
C ALA A 9 9.44 11.60 -1.17
N ASN A 10 10.40 10.85 -0.59
CA ASN A 10 11.82 11.08 -0.79
C ASN A 10 12.41 10.29 -1.97
N HIS A 11 11.63 9.43 -2.63
CA HIS A 11 12.12 8.62 -3.74
C HIS A 11 12.41 9.49 -4.98
N PRO A 12 13.53 9.29 -5.71
CA PRO A 12 13.84 10.10 -6.90
C PRO A 12 12.73 10.13 -7.96
N LEU A 13 12.07 8.98 -8.19
CA LEU A 13 10.94 8.88 -9.13
C LEU A 13 9.72 9.73 -8.70
N VAL A 14 9.56 9.99 -7.41
CA VAL A 14 8.44 10.78 -6.87
C VAL A 14 8.84 12.26 -6.80
N LYS A 15 10.05 12.57 -6.32
CA LYS A 15 10.57 13.95 -6.23
C LYS A 15 10.58 14.66 -7.58
N THR A 16 10.97 13.95 -8.64
CA THR A 16 10.99 14.51 -9.99
C THR A 16 9.60 14.92 -10.47
N LEU A 17 8.51 14.47 -9.85
CA LEU A 17 7.14 14.80 -10.23
C LEU A 17 6.56 16.02 -9.46
N PHE A 18 7.26 16.54 -8.45
CA PHE A 18 6.73 17.61 -7.59
C PHE A 18 6.51 18.95 -8.29
N HIS A 19 7.16 19.17 -9.45
CA HIS A 19 6.98 20.38 -10.24
C HIS A 19 5.67 20.39 -11.05
N TYR A 20 5.04 19.23 -11.27
CA TYR A 20 3.78 19.15 -12.01
C TYR A 20 2.61 19.68 -11.19
N SER A 21 1.71 20.39 -11.86
CA SER A 21 0.41 20.78 -11.32
C SER A 21 -0.47 19.57 -11.01
N ASP A 22 -1.50 19.78 -10.20
CA ASP A 22 -2.48 18.74 -9.86
C ASP A 22 -3.15 18.12 -11.10
N ARG A 23 -3.46 18.97 -12.09
CA ARG A 23 -4.07 18.55 -13.36
C ARG A 23 -3.11 17.72 -14.20
N GLU A 24 -1.84 18.11 -14.28
CA GLU A 24 -0.82 17.37 -15.01
C GLU A 24 -0.59 16.00 -14.37
N LEU A 25 -0.44 15.94 -13.04
CA LEU A 25 -0.31 14.67 -12.33
C LEU A 25 -1.52 13.75 -12.52
N LEU A 26 -2.74 14.30 -12.43
CA LEU A 26 -3.96 13.54 -12.68
C LEU A 26 -4.01 13.02 -14.13
N THR A 27 -3.66 13.87 -15.09
CA THR A 27 -3.64 13.49 -16.51
C THR A 27 -2.61 12.39 -16.77
N LEU A 28 -1.41 12.50 -16.18
CA LEU A 28 -0.37 11.48 -16.29
C LEU A 28 -0.81 10.16 -15.66
N TYR A 29 -1.38 10.22 -14.45
CA TYR A 29 -1.95 9.06 -13.79
C TYR A 29 -3.01 8.37 -14.65
N GLN A 30 -3.91 9.12 -15.28
CA GLN A 30 -4.97 8.58 -16.13
C GLN A 30 -4.44 7.99 -17.46
N ARG A 31 -3.41 8.60 -18.05
CA ARG A 31 -2.85 8.17 -19.34
C ARG A 31 -1.88 7.00 -19.24
N HIS A 32 -1.22 6.83 -18.10
CA HIS A 32 -0.20 5.80 -17.87
C HIS A 32 -0.65 4.84 -16.75
N PRO A 33 -1.60 3.92 -17.02
CA PRO A 33 -2.12 3.02 -16.00
C PRO A 33 -1.11 2.00 -15.48
N ASP A 34 -0.07 1.74 -16.25
CA ASP A 34 1.08 0.89 -15.98
C ASP A 34 2.17 1.55 -15.13
N GLU A 35 2.11 2.87 -14.90
CA GLU A 35 3.10 3.61 -14.10
C GLU A 35 2.50 4.04 -12.76
N GLY A 36 3.01 3.50 -11.66
CA GLY A 36 2.46 3.77 -10.34
C GLY A 36 2.94 5.05 -9.65
N LYS A 37 4.07 5.60 -10.08
CA LYS A 37 4.70 6.81 -9.51
C LYS A 37 3.79 8.03 -9.52
N TYR A 38 2.89 8.16 -10.50
CA TYR A 38 1.98 9.31 -10.58
C TYR A 38 0.95 9.27 -9.44
N PHE A 39 0.38 8.08 -9.16
CA PHE A 39 -0.48 7.91 -8.01
C PHE A 39 0.28 8.13 -6.70
N THR A 40 1.50 7.58 -6.59
CA THR A 40 2.35 7.80 -5.42
C THR A 40 2.66 9.28 -5.19
N ALA A 41 2.89 10.07 -6.25
CA ALA A 41 3.10 11.52 -6.14
C ALA A 41 1.84 12.27 -5.66
N ILE A 42 0.67 11.92 -6.19
CA ILE A 42 -0.62 12.45 -5.72
C ILE A 42 -0.82 12.09 -4.23
N PHE A 43 -0.55 10.83 -3.88
CA PHE A 43 -0.59 10.37 -2.50
C PHE A 43 0.31 11.20 -1.58
N CYS A 44 1.60 11.35 -1.93
CA CYS A 44 2.53 12.14 -1.13
C CYS A 44 2.06 13.59 -0.95
N ARG A 45 1.48 14.20 -1.99
CA ARG A 45 0.97 15.58 -1.96
C ARG A 45 -0.21 15.77 -1.01
N TYR A 46 -1.13 14.81 -0.93
CA TYR A 46 -2.39 14.98 -0.17
C TYR A 46 -2.54 14.09 1.07
N SER A 47 -1.60 13.17 1.31
CA SER A 47 -1.62 12.25 2.45
C SER A 47 -1.86 12.96 3.79
N GLN A 48 -1.19 14.10 4.01
CA GLN A 48 -1.31 14.90 5.23
C GLN A 48 -2.72 15.48 5.43
N ILE A 49 -3.31 15.99 4.35
CA ILE A 49 -4.68 16.55 4.36
C ILE A 49 -5.68 15.45 4.68
N VAL A 50 -5.59 14.32 3.98
CA VAL A 50 -6.48 13.17 4.19
C VAL A 50 -6.35 12.62 5.62
N TYR A 51 -5.12 12.46 6.10
CA TYR A 51 -4.88 11.93 7.45
C TYR A 51 -5.43 12.85 8.54
N THR A 52 -5.28 14.16 8.38
CA THR A 52 -5.82 15.15 9.34
C THR A 52 -7.34 15.10 9.42
N LEU A 53 -8.03 14.91 8.28
CA LEU A 53 -9.49 14.74 8.26
C LEU A 53 -9.94 13.49 9.03
N ILE A 54 -9.18 12.39 8.91
CA ILE A 54 -9.50 11.11 9.57
C ILE A 54 -9.15 11.13 11.06
N GLN A 55 -8.09 11.83 11.46
CA GLN A 55 -7.63 11.81 12.85
C GLN A 55 -8.71 12.26 13.85
N HIS A 56 -9.67 13.07 13.40
CA HIS A 56 -10.80 13.53 14.21
C HIS A 56 -12.04 12.62 14.14
N SER A 57 -12.09 11.67 13.20
CA SER A 57 -13.27 10.83 12.97
C SER A 57 -13.24 9.50 13.72
N VAL A 58 -12.08 9.06 14.21
CA VAL A 58 -11.91 7.75 14.85
C VAL A 58 -11.08 7.83 16.13
N LYS A 59 -11.37 6.93 17.08
CA LYS A 59 -10.71 6.90 18.41
C LYS A 59 -9.48 5.99 18.46
N SER A 60 -9.42 4.97 17.60
CA SER A 60 -8.35 3.98 17.61
C SER A 60 -7.31 4.25 16.51
N PRO A 61 -6.00 4.24 16.84
CA PRO A 61 -4.90 4.31 15.85
C PRO A 61 -5.06 3.34 14.69
N VAL A 62 -5.33 2.07 15.01
CA VAL A 62 -5.39 0.99 14.04
C VAL A 62 -6.59 1.18 13.08
N GLN A 63 -7.71 1.69 13.60
CA GLN A 63 -8.86 2.05 12.79
C GLN A 63 -8.60 3.29 11.93
N ALA A 64 -7.82 4.26 12.42
CA ALA A 64 -7.42 5.42 11.64
C ALA A 64 -6.55 5.02 10.44
N ASP A 65 -5.57 4.18 10.68
CA ASP A 65 -4.66 3.68 9.63
C ASP A 65 -5.43 2.85 8.59
N TYR A 66 -6.34 1.97 9.05
CA TYR A 66 -7.18 1.17 8.15
C TYR A 66 -8.18 2.03 7.35
N LEU A 67 -8.81 3.02 7.98
CA LEU A 67 -9.69 3.97 7.29
C LEU A 67 -8.90 4.80 6.27
N PHE A 68 -7.72 5.28 6.64
CA PHE A 68 -6.82 6.02 5.75
C PHE A 68 -6.48 5.20 4.50
N ALA A 69 -6.07 3.95 4.67
CA ALA A 69 -5.80 3.05 3.56
C ALA A 69 -7.05 2.78 2.69
N SER A 70 -8.20 2.59 3.33
CA SER A 70 -9.47 2.34 2.65
C SER A 70 -9.95 3.54 1.82
N ILE A 71 -9.78 4.75 2.34
CA ILE A 71 -10.09 5.99 1.62
C ILE A 71 -9.15 6.14 0.43
N TRP A 72 -7.85 5.93 0.60
CA TRP A 72 -6.91 6.00 -0.50
C TRP A 72 -7.16 4.94 -1.58
N ARG A 73 -7.61 3.74 -1.20
CA ARG A 73 -8.07 2.73 -2.15
C ARG A 73 -9.29 3.20 -2.94
N HIS A 74 -10.25 3.86 -2.28
CA HIS A 74 -11.39 4.44 -2.99
C HIS A 74 -10.94 5.56 -3.95
N LEU A 75 -10.12 6.50 -3.47
CA LEU A 75 -9.54 7.58 -4.28
C LEU A 75 -8.77 7.02 -5.49
N PHE A 76 -7.99 5.96 -5.30
CA PHE A 76 -7.23 5.30 -6.36
C PHE A 76 -8.11 4.91 -7.55
N HIS A 77 -9.28 4.33 -7.29
CA HIS A 77 -10.25 3.97 -8.33
C HIS A 77 -10.96 5.19 -8.92
N GLU A 78 -11.47 6.08 -8.08
CA GLU A 78 -12.24 7.24 -8.52
C GLU A 78 -11.41 8.21 -9.38
N LEU A 79 -10.15 8.45 -9.02
CA LEU A 79 -9.22 9.32 -9.75
C LEU A 79 -8.99 8.86 -11.20
N ARG A 80 -9.18 7.58 -11.52
CA ARG A 80 -9.03 7.06 -12.90
C ARG A 80 -10.08 7.63 -13.85
N SER A 81 -11.24 8.03 -13.34
CA SER A 81 -12.37 8.52 -14.14
C SER A 81 -12.71 9.99 -13.88
N LEU A 82 -11.96 10.65 -12.99
CA LEU A 82 -12.22 12.02 -12.59
C LEU A 82 -11.98 13.01 -13.73
N ASP A 83 -13.02 13.71 -14.16
CA ASP A 83 -12.92 14.84 -15.07
C ASP A 83 -12.87 16.15 -14.29
N VAL A 84 -11.67 16.71 -14.11
CA VAL A 84 -11.48 18.03 -13.53
C VAL A 84 -11.68 19.09 -14.61
N ARG A 85 -12.94 19.38 -14.93
CA ARG A 85 -13.28 20.48 -15.84
C ARG A 85 -13.14 21.80 -15.09
N GLU A 86 -12.11 22.57 -15.44
CA GLU A 86 -12.11 24.01 -15.20
C GLU A 86 -13.36 24.60 -15.87
N GLY A 87 -14.05 25.53 -15.19
CA GLY A 87 -15.21 26.23 -15.70
C GLY A 87 -14.87 27.01 -16.98
N ALA A 88 -14.85 26.32 -18.11
CA ALA A 88 -14.54 26.87 -19.42
C ALA A 88 -15.74 27.55 -20.09
N ASN A 89 -16.89 27.61 -19.41
CA ASN A 89 -18.04 28.40 -19.82
C ASN A 89 -18.45 29.27 -18.62
N GLY A 90 -18.30 30.59 -18.75
CA GLY A 90 -18.55 31.57 -17.70
C GLY A 90 -20.02 31.67 -17.27
N ASP A 91 -20.51 30.64 -16.59
CA ASP A 91 -21.71 30.70 -15.75
C ASP A 91 -21.26 30.61 -14.30
N GLU A 92 -21.09 31.79 -13.68
CA GLU A 92 -20.79 31.99 -12.26
C GLU A 92 -22.01 31.66 -11.37
N THR A 93 -22.54 30.44 -11.48
CA THR A 93 -23.58 29.97 -10.55
C THR A 93 -23.06 28.86 -9.65
N VAL A 94 -22.53 29.30 -8.50
CA VAL A 94 -22.63 28.68 -7.15
C VAL A 94 -21.72 27.48 -6.78
N ALA A 95 -20.81 27.00 -7.62
CA ALA A 95 -19.78 26.07 -7.17
C ALA A 95 -18.40 26.50 -7.67
N GLY A 96 -17.52 26.91 -6.76
CA GLY A 96 -16.13 27.24 -7.08
C GLY A 96 -15.48 26.14 -7.92
N SER A 97 -14.57 26.51 -8.81
CA SER A 97 -13.81 25.58 -9.65
C SER A 97 -13.41 24.33 -8.86
N LEU A 98 -13.83 23.15 -9.34
CA LEU A 98 -13.52 21.88 -8.69
C LEU A 98 -12.01 21.64 -8.77
N THR A 99 -11.25 22.00 -7.74
CA THR A 99 -9.82 21.67 -7.66
C THR A 99 -9.67 20.22 -7.21
N LEU A 100 -8.55 19.58 -7.60
CA LEU A 100 -8.25 18.20 -7.15
C LEU A 100 -8.24 18.11 -5.63
N GLN A 101 -7.67 19.11 -4.95
CA GLN A 101 -7.68 19.18 -3.49
C GLN A 101 -9.10 19.20 -2.91
N ASN A 102 -9.98 20.07 -3.40
CA ASN A 102 -11.36 20.16 -2.92
C ASN A 102 -12.12 18.85 -3.17
N TRP A 103 -11.88 18.23 -4.33
CA TRP A 103 -12.46 16.93 -4.65
C TRP A 103 -11.99 15.84 -3.68
N ILE A 104 -10.68 15.74 -3.40
CA ILE A 104 -10.11 14.78 -2.44
C ILE A 104 -10.69 15.01 -1.04
N ILE A 105 -10.80 16.27 -0.59
CA ILE A 105 -11.38 16.61 0.72
C ILE A 105 -12.84 16.15 0.79
N ASN A 106 -13.64 16.48 -0.23
CA ASN A 106 -15.06 16.11 -0.27
C ASN A 106 -15.24 14.59 -0.30
N MET A 107 -14.45 13.89 -1.12
CA MET A 107 -14.51 12.43 -1.21
C MET A 107 -14.07 11.77 0.10
N THR A 108 -13.04 12.30 0.75
CA THR A 108 -12.60 11.84 2.08
C THR A 108 -13.71 12.01 3.12
N ALA A 109 -14.37 13.17 3.15
CA ALA A 109 -15.48 13.42 4.06
C ALA A 109 -16.67 12.48 3.81
N LEU A 110 -17.00 12.21 2.54
CA LEU A 110 -18.02 11.21 2.17
C LEU A 110 -17.67 9.82 2.70
N CYS A 111 -16.44 9.36 2.46
CA CYS A 111 -15.99 8.07 2.95
C CYS A 111 -16.00 7.98 4.49
N ILE A 112 -15.61 9.04 5.20
CA ILE A 112 -15.66 9.08 6.68
C ILE A 112 -17.10 8.88 7.18
N ASN A 113 -18.07 9.58 6.58
CA ASN A 113 -19.47 9.51 6.98
C ASN A 113 -20.12 8.14 6.68
N GLN A 114 -19.61 7.42 5.69
CA GLN A 114 -20.10 6.10 5.29
C GLN A 114 -19.26 4.94 5.84
N ALA A 115 -18.21 5.24 6.62
CA ALA A 115 -17.27 4.23 7.07
C ALA A 115 -17.93 3.29 8.08
N ASP A 116 -18.09 2.03 7.67
CA ASP A 116 -18.36 0.93 8.59
C ASP A 116 -17.03 0.25 8.92
N LEU A 117 -16.47 0.59 10.08
CA LEU A 117 -15.14 0.13 10.49
C LEU A 117 -15.25 -1.16 11.29
N PRO A 118 -14.45 -2.18 10.92
CA PRO A 118 -14.45 -3.43 11.67
C PRO A 118 -13.86 -3.22 13.08
N PRO A 119 -14.14 -4.14 14.02
CA PRO A 119 -13.54 -4.14 15.34
C PRO A 119 -12.01 -4.18 15.28
N VAL A 120 -11.33 -3.51 16.21
CA VAL A 120 -9.86 -3.34 16.20
C VAL A 120 -9.12 -4.67 16.11
N GLU A 121 -9.58 -5.68 16.85
CA GLU A 121 -9.03 -7.03 16.91
C GLU A 121 -9.08 -7.80 15.59
N SER A 122 -9.93 -7.37 14.64
CA SER A 122 -10.06 -7.99 13.32
C SER A 122 -9.21 -7.29 12.26
N ILE A 123 -8.66 -6.11 12.56
CA ILE A 123 -7.82 -5.35 11.63
C ILE A 123 -6.39 -5.88 11.69
N ARG A 124 -5.94 -6.49 10.60
CA ARG A 124 -4.54 -6.95 10.41
C ARG A 124 -3.70 -6.04 9.52
N TYR A 125 -4.26 -4.91 9.08
CA TYR A 125 -3.57 -3.95 8.25
C TYR A 125 -2.44 -3.25 9.02
N SER A 126 -1.31 -3.02 8.34
CA SER A 126 -0.20 -2.22 8.84
C SER A 126 0.16 -1.15 7.81
N LEU A 127 0.04 0.11 8.22
CA LEU A 127 0.37 1.26 7.37
C LEU A 127 1.86 1.29 7.00
N GLU A 128 2.72 0.81 7.88
CA GLU A 128 4.17 0.73 7.66
C GLU A 128 4.52 -0.36 6.65
N ALA A 129 3.93 -1.55 6.79
CA ALA A 129 4.23 -2.68 5.93
C ALA A 129 3.67 -2.51 4.51
N ALA A 130 2.52 -1.82 4.39
CA ALA A 130 1.90 -1.58 3.11
C ALA A 130 1.23 -0.20 3.06
N PRO A 131 2.01 0.86 2.81
CA PRO A 131 1.47 2.21 2.59
C PRO A 131 0.44 2.22 1.45
N PRO A 132 -0.50 3.18 1.42
CA PRO A 132 -1.64 3.10 0.52
C PRO A 132 -1.33 2.90 -0.96
N PRO A 133 -0.30 3.54 -1.56
CA PRO A 133 0.07 3.24 -2.94
C PRO A 133 0.48 1.78 -3.14
N LEU A 134 1.38 1.26 -2.29
CA LEU A 134 1.79 -0.15 -2.36
C LEU A 134 0.60 -1.09 -2.15
N TRP A 135 -0.25 -0.82 -1.17
CA TRP A 135 -1.45 -1.62 -0.89
C TRP A 135 -2.40 -1.67 -2.10
N CYS A 136 -2.64 -0.55 -2.77
CA CYS A 136 -3.52 -0.50 -3.95
C CYS A 136 -2.99 -1.38 -5.09
N TYR A 137 -1.70 -1.28 -5.42
CA TYR A 137 -1.09 -2.10 -6.47
C TYR A 137 -0.99 -3.57 -6.07
N LEU A 138 -0.70 -3.89 -4.81
CA LEU A 138 -0.72 -5.27 -4.32
C LEU A 138 -2.11 -5.90 -4.40
N LEU A 139 -3.18 -5.16 -4.08
CA LEU A 139 -4.54 -5.65 -4.24
C LEU A 139 -4.88 -5.94 -5.71
N GLN A 140 -4.49 -5.04 -6.62
CA GLN A 140 -4.65 -5.31 -8.06
C GLN A 140 -3.92 -6.57 -8.50
N SER A 141 -2.66 -6.75 -8.06
CA SER A 141 -1.89 -7.96 -8.32
C SER A 141 -2.52 -9.22 -7.72
N LEU A 142 -3.07 -9.14 -6.51
CA LEU A 142 -3.79 -10.25 -5.87
C LEU A 142 -5.04 -10.66 -6.67
N ASP A 143 -5.75 -9.71 -7.26
CA ASP A 143 -6.92 -9.97 -8.12
C ASP A 143 -6.56 -10.71 -9.41
N LEU A 144 -5.30 -10.65 -9.85
CA LEU A 144 -4.80 -11.40 -11.00
C LEU A 144 -4.37 -12.84 -10.67
N LEU A 145 -4.16 -13.17 -9.38
CA LEU A 145 -3.80 -14.52 -9.00
C LEU A 145 -4.94 -15.52 -9.25
N PRO A 146 -4.62 -16.76 -9.66
CA PRO A 146 -5.55 -17.88 -9.61
C PRO A 146 -6.19 -18.04 -8.21
N PRO A 147 -7.47 -18.47 -8.11
CA PRO A 147 -8.19 -18.56 -6.84
C PRO A 147 -7.45 -19.32 -5.74
N LEU A 148 -6.86 -20.48 -6.08
CA LEU A 148 -6.10 -21.29 -5.12
C LEU A 148 -4.87 -20.55 -4.58
N GLN A 149 -4.11 -19.88 -5.45
CA GLN A 149 -2.93 -19.12 -5.06
C GLN A 149 -3.29 -17.95 -4.15
N ARG A 150 -4.35 -17.21 -4.50
CA ARG A 150 -4.86 -16.13 -3.64
C ARG A 150 -5.26 -16.65 -2.27
N LEU A 151 -6.00 -17.75 -2.22
CA LEU A 151 -6.46 -18.36 -0.98
C LEU A 151 -5.28 -18.81 -0.10
N VAL A 152 -4.30 -19.49 -0.69
CA VAL A 152 -3.08 -19.94 0.00
C VAL A 152 -2.26 -18.76 0.52
N VAL A 153 -2.11 -17.69 -0.26
CA VAL A 153 -1.44 -16.44 0.17
C VAL A 153 -2.17 -15.80 1.34
N VAL A 154 -3.50 -15.68 1.28
CA VAL A 154 -4.29 -15.10 2.39
C VAL A 154 -4.16 -15.94 3.65
N MET A 155 -4.25 -17.28 3.56
CA MET A 155 -4.04 -18.15 4.72
C MET A 155 -2.65 -17.99 5.35
N ALA A 156 -1.61 -17.91 4.54
CA ALA A 156 -0.24 -17.75 5.01
C ALA A 156 0.03 -16.35 5.58
N GLN A 157 -0.37 -15.29 4.87
CA GLN A 157 -0.01 -13.91 5.22
C GLN A 157 -0.95 -13.29 6.24
N THR A 158 -2.26 -13.53 6.12
CA THR A 158 -3.24 -12.98 7.04
C THR A 158 -3.31 -13.80 8.32
N PHE A 159 -3.33 -15.14 8.23
CA PHE A 159 -3.55 -16.01 9.38
C PHE A 159 -2.30 -16.70 9.92
N HIS A 160 -1.15 -16.57 9.24
CA HIS A 160 0.11 -17.22 9.62
C HIS A 160 -0.01 -18.74 9.74
N TRP A 161 -0.85 -19.35 8.90
CA TRP A 161 -0.97 -20.80 8.86
C TRP A 161 0.28 -21.38 8.19
N SER A 162 0.81 -22.46 8.79
CA SER A 162 1.88 -23.24 8.17
C SER A 162 1.36 -23.97 6.94
N GLU A 163 2.27 -24.37 6.06
CA GLU A 163 1.97 -25.12 4.83
C GLU A 163 1.20 -26.40 5.15
N GLY A 164 1.57 -27.08 6.24
CA GLY A 164 0.87 -28.27 6.73
C GLY A 164 -0.57 -27.99 7.15
N ARG A 165 -0.83 -26.86 7.83
CA ARG A 165 -2.18 -26.47 8.24
C ARG A 165 -3.05 -26.07 7.04
N ILE A 166 -2.48 -25.35 6.08
CA ILE A 166 -3.15 -24.98 4.84
C ILE A 166 -3.52 -26.23 4.04
N ALA A 167 -2.57 -27.16 3.87
CA ALA A 167 -2.81 -28.42 3.16
C ALA A 167 -3.92 -29.25 3.83
N ALA A 168 -3.88 -29.39 5.16
CA ALA A 168 -4.91 -30.11 5.90
C ALA A 168 -6.30 -29.47 5.74
N TYR A 169 -6.38 -28.13 5.74
CA TYR A 169 -7.63 -27.42 5.50
C TYR A 169 -8.17 -27.67 4.09
N LEU A 170 -7.33 -27.51 3.06
CA LEU A 170 -7.72 -27.73 1.67
C LEU A 170 -8.16 -29.18 1.41
N GLN A 171 -7.47 -30.17 2.00
CA GLN A 171 -7.88 -31.57 1.95
C GLN A 171 -9.25 -31.82 2.58
N ALA A 172 -9.57 -31.14 3.69
CA ALA A 172 -10.88 -31.25 4.31
C ALA A 172 -12.00 -30.65 3.43
N GLU A 173 -11.69 -29.64 2.63
CA GLU A 173 -12.59 -29.02 1.64
C GLU A 173 -12.65 -29.80 0.30
N GLY A 174 -11.88 -30.89 0.17
CA GLY A 174 -11.90 -31.78 -1.00
C GLY A 174 -10.75 -31.60 -1.99
N ASP A 175 -9.82 -30.68 -1.74
CA ASP A 175 -8.62 -30.47 -2.57
C ASP A 175 -7.47 -31.37 -2.13
N ALA A 176 -7.07 -32.31 -3.00
CA ALA A 176 -5.94 -33.19 -2.75
C ALA A 176 -4.59 -32.48 -2.99
N ILE A 177 -4.15 -31.67 -2.02
CA ILE A 177 -2.88 -30.94 -2.06
C ILE A 177 -1.99 -31.27 -0.86
N SER A 178 -0.70 -31.49 -1.11
CA SER A 178 0.32 -31.75 -0.09
C SER A 178 0.93 -30.45 0.45
N PRO A 179 1.56 -30.45 1.63
CA PRO A 179 2.28 -29.29 2.14
C PRO A 179 3.39 -28.79 1.20
N ALA A 180 4.04 -29.69 0.46
CA ALA A 180 5.06 -29.33 -0.53
C ALA A 180 4.46 -28.59 -1.73
N GLU A 181 3.28 -29.01 -2.20
CA GLU A 181 2.56 -28.31 -3.26
C GLU A 181 2.05 -26.95 -2.78
N VAL A 182 1.60 -26.82 -1.52
CA VAL A 182 1.26 -25.51 -0.93
C VAL A 182 2.46 -24.56 -0.97
N LEU A 183 3.65 -25.04 -0.60
CA LEU A 183 4.88 -24.24 -0.69
C LEU A 183 5.17 -23.80 -2.14
N GLN A 184 5.01 -24.70 -3.11
CA GLN A 184 5.18 -24.35 -4.53
C GLN A 184 4.16 -23.30 -4.98
N GLN A 185 2.89 -23.42 -4.58
CA GLN A 185 1.87 -22.42 -4.87
C GLN A 185 2.21 -21.06 -4.25
N LEU A 186 2.72 -21.02 -3.02
CA LEU A 186 3.18 -19.78 -2.37
C LEU A 186 4.32 -19.13 -3.15
N GLN A 187 5.33 -19.91 -3.56
CA GLN A 187 6.47 -19.40 -4.32
C GLN A 187 6.03 -18.82 -5.68
N LEU A 188 5.18 -19.54 -6.41
CA LEU A 188 4.60 -19.08 -7.67
C LEU A 188 3.76 -17.82 -7.48
N ALA A 189 2.93 -17.79 -6.43
CA ALA A 189 2.10 -16.64 -6.11
C ALA A 189 2.95 -15.41 -5.80
N TYR A 190 3.99 -15.52 -4.96
CA TYR A 190 4.87 -14.40 -4.65
C TYR A 190 5.64 -13.89 -5.87
N SER A 191 6.15 -14.80 -6.71
CA SER A 191 6.80 -14.40 -7.96
C SER A 191 5.83 -13.68 -8.91
N THR A 192 4.58 -14.15 -8.99
CA THR A 192 3.54 -13.52 -9.82
C THR A 192 3.11 -12.17 -9.25
N LEU A 193 2.97 -12.06 -7.93
CA LEU A 193 2.66 -10.80 -7.26
C LEU A 193 3.74 -9.76 -7.52
N GLU A 194 5.01 -10.11 -7.31
CA GLU A 194 6.12 -9.20 -7.54
C GLU A 194 6.20 -8.79 -9.01
N SER A 195 6.16 -9.75 -9.95
CA SER A 195 6.27 -9.47 -11.39
C SER A 195 5.08 -8.72 -11.99
N SER A 196 3.91 -8.74 -11.34
CA SER A 196 2.73 -7.98 -11.77
C SER A 196 2.69 -6.55 -11.26
N LEU A 197 3.54 -6.19 -10.28
CA LEU A 197 3.66 -4.81 -9.84
C LEU A 197 4.35 -3.97 -10.92
N PRO A 198 3.89 -2.71 -11.14
CA PRO A 198 4.63 -1.73 -11.92
C PRO A 198 6.10 -1.66 -11.51
N GLU A 199 7.00 -1.52 -12.49
CA GLU A 199 8.44 -1.45 -12.24
C GLU A 199 8.80 -0.31 -11.28
N ASP A 200 8.17 0.85 -11.44
CA ASP A 200 8.38 1.99 -10.56
C ASP A 200 7.87 1.76 -9.13
N ILE A 201 6.78 1.01 -8.94
CA ILE A 201 6.28 0.62 -7.62
C ILE A 201 7.25 -0.34 -6.93
N ARG A 202 7.80 -1.32 -7.66
CA ARG A 202 8.86 -2.19 -7.13
C ARG A 202 10.09 -1.39 -6.71
N SER A 203 10.49 -0.43 -7.53
CA SER A 203 11.62 0.43 -7.21
C SER A 203 11.40 1.30 -5.98
N ILE A 204 10.19 1.87 -5.85
CA ILE A 204 9.85 2.73 -4.70
C ILE A 204 9.81 1.93 -3.39
N TYR A 205 9.27 0.70 -3.40
CA TYR A 205 8.90 -0.01 -2.17
C TYR A 205 9.67 -1.30 -1.87
N LEU A 206 10.22 -2.00 -2.87
CA LEU A 206 10.86 -3.31 -2.69
C LEU A 206 12.39 -3.26 -2.82
N GLU A 207 12.93 -2.40 -3.69
CA GLU A 207 14.37 -2.35 -3.98
C GLU A 207 15.22 -1.72 -2.87
N LYS A 208 14.60 -1.05 -1.88
CA LYS A 208 15.30 -0.31 -0.81
C LYS A 208 15.80 -1.14 0.38
N ASN A 209 15.73 -2.47 0.33
CA ASN A 209 16.33 -3.33 1.36
C ASN A 209 17.80 -3.74 1.10
N SER A 210 18.46 -3.22 0.05
CA SER A 210 19.84 -3.61 -0.30
C SER A 210 20.92 -2.54 -0.08
N THR A 211 20.57 -1.32 0.34
CA THR A 211 21.55 -0.23 0.52
C THR A 211 21.39 0.54 1.83
N ASP A 212 21.17 -0.17 2.94
CA ASP A 212 21.47 0.34 4.28
C ASP A 212 22.82 -0.25 4.76
N PRO A 213 23.92 0.51 4.73
CA PRO A 213 25.17 0.10 5.34
C PRO A 213 25.11 0.09 6.87
N GLU A 214 24.11 0.74 7.47
CA GLU A 214 24.06 0.98 8.92
C GLU A 214 23.51 -0.18 9.75
N ARG A 215 22.92 -1.21 9.14
CA ARG A 215 22.44 -2.40 9.87
C ARG A 215 23.48 -3.53 9.99
N ASN A 216 24.62 -3.43 9.31
CA ASN A 216 25.71 -4.42 9.35
C ASN A 216 26.87 -4.05 10.32
N GLY A 217 26.75 -2.94 11.07
CA GLY A 217 27.79 -2.46 11.98
C GLY A 217 27.81 -3.10 13.38
N GLU A 218 26.71 -3.70 13.85
CA GLU A 218 26.59 -4.10 15.27
C GLU A 218 26.84 -5.59 15.55
N LEU A 219 27.20 -6.40 14.55
CA LEU A 219 27.49 -7.84 14.73
C LEU A 219 28.96 -8.23 14.54
N SER A 220 29.87 -7.28 14.36
CA SER A 220 31.31 -7.53 14.15
C SER A 220 32.20 -7.19 15.36
N GLY A 221 31.62 -7.18 16.57
CA GLY A 221 32.28 -6.67 17.77
C GLY A 221 32.31 -7.62 18.97
N VAL A 222 32.28 -8.95 18.79
CA VAL A 222 32.54 -9.89 19.90
C VAL A 222 33.38 -11.07 19.45
N GLY A 223 34.61 -11.15 19.97
CA GLY A 223 35.29 -12.42 20.19
C GLY A 223 36.48 -12.71 19.29
N ARG A 224 37.66 -12.23 19.69
CA ARG A 224 38.94 -12.97 19.59
C ARG A 224 40.05 -12.21 20.33
N SER A 225 40.39 -12.67 21.53
CA SER A 225 41.74 -12.71 22.13
C SER A 225 41.56 -12.99 23.63
N SER A 226 42.23 -13.89 24.35
CA SER A 226 43.14 -14.99 24.09
C SER A 226 43.21 -15.72 25.44
N MET A 227 43.17 -17.05 25.44
CA MET A 227 43.64 -17.81 26.61
C MET A 227 45.15 -17.63 26.77
N PRO A 228 45.66 -17.72 28.00
CA PRO A 228 46.85 -18.54 28.20
C PRO A 228 46.69 -19.54 29.35
N GLN A 229 46.97 -20.79 28.97
CA GLN A 229 47.66 -21.89 29.66
C GLN A 229 47.98 -21.78 31.18
N SER A 230 47.53 -22.83 31.88
CA SER A 230 48.29 -23.68 32.82
C SER A 230 48.92 -23.06 34.07
N LEU A 231 48.29 -23.28 35.23
CA LEU A 231 48.70 -24.23 36.29
C LEU A 231 47.63 -24.24 37.40
#